data_AF-A0AA97E1V3-F1
#
_entry.id   AF-A0AA97E1V3-F1
#
_cell.length_a   1.000
_cell.length_b   1.000
_cell.length_c   1.000
_cell.angle_alpha   90.00
_cell.angle_beta   90.00
_cell.angle_gamma   90.00
#
_symmetry.space_group_name_H-M   'P 1'
#
loop_
_entity.id
_entity.type
_entity.pdbx_description
1 polymer ?
#
loop_
_entity_poly.entity_id
_entity_poly.type
_entity_poly.pdbx_seq_one_letter_code
_entity_poly.pdbx_strand_id
1 'polypeptide(L)'
;MFKQHNKYNYVHMSQPDSLSHRLRFEVQQTLSSLYADSSLVDLLDSLYLPFSSWLNKKASAGNGALFVGVGGAQGCGKTTFCSVVRRVLHKGFDLNCVVLSLDDLYSTRYDRLKFANKTTNMFSVRGVPRHS
;
A
#
# COMPACT_ATOMS: atom_id res chain seq x y z
N MET A 1 0.86 8.28 -38.62
CA MET A 1 1.36 6.89 -38.52
C MET A 1 2.55 6.87 -37.56
N PHE A 2 2.60 5.86 -36.70
CA PHE A 2 3.21 5.85 -35.37
C PHE A 2 4.73 6.14 -35.30
N LYS A 3 5.10 7.04 -34.37
CA LYS A 3 6.45 7.13 -33.78
C LYS A 3 6.62 5.97 -32.80
N GLN A 4 7.54 5.05 -33.06
CA GLN A 4 8.16 4.23 -32.01
C GLN A 4 9.63 4.05 -32.36
N HIS A 5 10.50 4.48 -31.46
CA HIS A 5 11.82 3.92 -31.13
C HIS A 5 12.37 4.77 -29.97
N ASN A 6 11.88 4.52 -28.75
CA ASN A 6 12.55 5.03 -27.56
C ASN A 6 13.41 3.88 -27.01
N LYS A 7 14.68 3.88 -27.39
CA LYS A 7 15.73 3.04 -26.81
C LYS A 7 15.96 3.51 -25.38
N TYR A 8 15.41 2.78 -24.40
CA TYR A 8 15.86 2.90 -23.02
C TYR A 8 17.28 2.35 -22.92
N ASN A 9 18.24 3.26 -23.05
CA ASN A 9 19.66 3.03 -22.88
C ASN A 9 19.95 2.71 -21.42
N TYR A 10 20.10 1.42 -21.09
CA TYR A 10 20.74 0.94 -19.87
C TYR A 10 22.27 1.15 -19.98
N VAL A 11 22.70 2.39 -20.00
CA VAL A 11 24.14 2.71 -20.00
C VAL A 11 24.57 2.86 -18.54
N HIS A 12 25.31 1.84 -18.09
CA HIS A 12 26.49 1.98 -17.25
C HIS A 12 26.36 2.90 -16.02
N MET A 13 26.07 2.33 -14.85
CA MET A 13 26.39 2.96 -13.56
C MET A 13 27.31 2.05 -12.76
N SER A 14 28.61 2.31 -12.91
CA SER A 14 29.53 2.26 -11.77
C SER A 14 29.19 3.45 -10.85
N GLN A 15 29.46 3.34 -9.53
CA GLN A 15 29.34 4.37 -8.44
C GLN A 15 28.01 4.39 -7.64
N PRO A 16 27.99 4.99 -6.41
CA PRO A 16 28.48 4.58 -5.08
C PRO A 16 27.40 3.77 -4.31
N ASP A 17 27.48 3.54 -2.98
CA ASP A 17 26.43 2.86 -2.18
C ASP A 17 25.03 3.53 -2.29
N SER A 18 24.30 3.20 -3.36
CA SER A 18 23.03 3.85 -3.72
C SER A 18 21.91 3.49 -2.74
N LEU A 19 20.90 4.37 -2.63
CA LEU A 19 19.70 4.12 -1.85
C LEU A 19 18.99 2.81 -2.31
N SER A 20 19.09 2.45 -3.59
CA SER A 20 18.66 1.14 -4.08
C SER A 20 19.41 -0.03 -3.46
N HIS A 21 20.75 0.00 -3.38
CA HIS A 21 21.52 -1.07 -2.74
C HIS A 21 21.12 -1.28 -1.28
N ARG A 22 20.90 -0.19 -0.54
CA ARG A 22 20.46 -0.25 0.87
C ARG A 22 19.07 -0.84 1.03
N LEU A 23 18.14 -0.49 0.13
CA LEU A 23 16.75 -0.95 0.20
C LEU A 23 16.52 -2.32 -0.43
N ARG A 24 17.46 -2.83 -1.24
CA ARG A 24 17.31 -4.10 -1.96
C ARG A 24 16.96 -5.25 -1.02
N PHE A 25 17.67 -5.37 0.10
CA PHE A 25 17.43 -6.42 1.08
C PHE A 25 16.04 -6.30 1.74
N GLU A 26 15.66 -5.10 2.15
CA GLU A 26 14.35 -4.83 2.78
C GLU A 26 13.18 -5.12 1.81
N VAL A 27 13.35 -4.78 0.53
CA VAL A 27 12.37 -5.07 -0.52
C VAL A 27 12.29 -6.57 -0.76
N GLN A 28 13.43 -7.27 -0.86
CA GLN A 28 13.46 -8.72 -1.02
C GLN A 28 12.78 -9.44 0.15
N GLN A 29 13.07 -9.05 1.39
CA GLN A 29 12.38 -9.60 2.58
C GLN A 29 10.88 -9.36 2.54
N THR A 30 10.46 -8.16 2.12
CA THR A 30 9.04 -7.82 1.98
C THR A 30 8.38 -8.72 0.94
N LEU A 31 9.00 -8.92 -0.23
CA LEU A 31 8.51 -9.82 -1.28
C LEU A 31 8.42 -11.27 -0.78
N SER A 32 9.44 -11.77 -0.10
CA SER A 32 9.44 -13.12 0.48
C SER A 32 8.32 -13.30 1.51
N SER A 33 8.08 -12.30 2.38
CA SER A 33 6.99 -12.36 3.37
C SER A 33 5.59 -12.41 2.74
N LEU A 34 5.47 -11.95 1.49
CA LEU A 34 4.24 -11.93 0.72
C LEU A 34 4.11 -13.13 -0.23
N TYR A 35 5.04 -14.09 -0.19
CA TYR A 35 5.16 -15.19 -1.15
C TYR A 35 5.16 -14.71 -2.61
N ALA A 36 5.70 -13.51 -2.84
CA ALA A 36 5.82 -12.90 -4.16
C ALA A 36 7.16 -13.26 -4.81
N ASP A 37 7.21 -13.18 -6.14
CA ASP A 37 8.43 -13.42 -6.90
C ASP A 37 9.53 -12.42 -6.48
N SER A 38 10.66 -12.97 -6.04
CA SER A 38 11.84 -12.21 -5.65
C SER A 38 12.45 -11.40 -6.80
N SER A 39 12.22 -11.79 -8.06
CA SER A 39 12.69 -11.06 -9.25
C SER A 39 12.12 -9.64 -9.34
N LEU A 40 10.98 -9.37 -8.67
CA LEU A 40 10.40 -8.03 -8.60
C LEU A 40 11.34 -7.01 -7.94
N VAL A 41 12.34 -7.44 -7.17
CA VAL A 41 13.37 -6.54 -6.61
C VAL A 41 14.14 -5.80 -7.71
N ASP A 42 14.25 -6.38 -8.92
CA ASP A 42 14.96 -5.74 -10.05
C ASP A 42 14.19 -4.53 -10.61
N LEU A 43 12.90 -4.38 -10.25
CA LEU A 43 12.10 -3.19 -10.54
C LEU A 43 12.34 -2.04 -9.56
N LEU A 44 13.25 -2.19 -8.60
CA LEU A 44 13.52 -1.18 -7.57
C LEU A 44 13.92 0.17 -8.18
N ASP A 45 14.94 0.17 -9.04
CA ASP A 45 15.45 1.39 -9.66
C ASP A 45 14.53 1.94 -10.76
N SER A 46 13.81 1.08 -11.47
CA SER A 46 13.00 1.48 -12.63
C SER A 46 11.57 1.88 -12.28
N LEU A 47 11.02 1.39 -11.16
CA LEU A 47 9.62 1.60 -10.79
C LEU A 47 9.45 2.07 -9.34
N TYR A 48 9.91 1.28 -8.37
CA TYR A 48 9.57 1.51 -6.96
C TYR A 48 10.20 2.80 -6.40
N LEU A 49 11.48 3.05 -6.69
CA LEU A 49 12.17 4.28 -6.28
C LEU A 49 11.63 5.54 -6.95
N PRO A 50 11.49 5.62 -8.29
CA PRO A 50 10.95 6.82 -8.92
C PRO A 50 9.51 7.09 -8.48
N PHE A 51 8.67 6.06 -8.31
CA PHE A 51 7.32 6.23 -7.79
C PHE A 51 7.31 6.73 -6.34
N SER A 52 8.13 6.16 -5.47
CA SER A 52 8.23 6.59 -4.06
C SER A 52 8.80 8.00 -3.93
N SER A 53 9.77 8.37 -4.77
CA SER A 53 10.32 9.73 -4.83
C SER A 53 9.25 10.74 -5.26
N TRP A 54 8.42 10.39 -6.26
CA TRP A 54 7.30 11.21 -6.68
C TRP A 54 6.27 11.39 -5.56
N LEU A 55 5.94 10.31 -4.84
CA LEU A 55 5.05 10.37 -3.67
C LEU A 55 5.62 11.26 -2.56
N ASN A 56 6.92 11.14 -2.25
CA ASN A 56 7.58 11.97 -1.25
C ASN A 56 7.46 13.47 -1.60
N LYS A 57 7.76 13.84 -2.86
CA LYS A 57 7.59 15.22 -3.33
C LYS A 57 6.16 15.72 -3.21
N LYS A 58 5.17 14.88 -3.50
CA LYS A 58 3.74 15.24 -3.37
C LYS A 58 3.31 15.40 -1.92
N ALA A 59 3.82 14.55 -1.02
CA ALA A 59 3.53 14.64 0.41
C ALA A 59 4.13 15.92 1.02
N SER A 60 5.37 16.27 0.67
CA SER A 60 6.02 17.49 1.18
C SER A 60 5.43 18.80 0.66
N ALA A 61 4.69 18.77 -0.46
CA ALA A 61 4.09 19.96 -1.05
C ALA A 61 2.68 20.30 -0.51
N GLY A 62 2.07 19.40 0.27
CA GLY A 62 0.73 19.58 0.81
C GLY A 62 0.74 19.90 2.31
N ASN A 63 -0.35 20.49 2.81
CA ASN A 63 -0.55 20.78 4.24
C ASN A 63 -1.21 19.62 5.02
N GLY A 64 -1.09 18.37 4.56
CA GLY A 64 -1.78 17.23 5.18
C GLY A 64 -1.42 15.88 4.57
N ALA A 65 -2.08 14.82 5.06
CA ALA A 65 -1.84 13.45 4.61
C ALA A 65 -2.17 13.28 3.11
N LEU A 66 -1.27 12.64 2.36
CA LEU A 66 -1.47 12.33 0.96
C LEU A 66 -2.32 11.05 0.81
N PHE A 67 -3.45 11.16 0.11
CA PHE A 67 -4.28 10.01 -0.26
C PHE A 67 -3.96 9.55 -1.68
N VAL A 68 -3.65 8.26 -1.84
CA VAL A 68 -3.30 7.66 -3.12
C VAL A 68 -4.20 6.46 -3.38
N GLY A 69 -5.00 6.51 -4.45
CA GLY A 69 -5.77 5.37 -4.93
C GLY A 69 -4.96 4.50 -5.87
N VAL A 70 -4.88 3.20 -5.59
CA VAL A 70 -4.22 2.22 -6.47
C VAL A 70 -5.27 1.27 -7.04
N GLY A 71 -5.54 1.38 -8.34
CA GLY A 71 -6.53 0.59 -9.06
C GLY A 71 -5.91 -0.48 -9.98
N GLY A 72 -6.71 -1.48 -10.35
CA GLY A 72 -6.30 -2.58 -11.23
C GLY A 72 -7.16 -3.84 -11.03
N ALA A 73 -7.05 -4.83 -11.92
CA ALA A 73 -7.81 -6.07 -11.84
C ALA A 73 -7.55 -6.86 -10.53
N GLN A 74 -8.52 -7.66 -10.07
CA GLN A 74 -8.31 -8.54 -8.92
C GLN A 74 -7.15 -9.52 -9.23
N GLY A 75 -6.30 -9.78 -8.24
CA GLY A 75 -5.13 -10.67 -8.42
C GLY A 75 -3.94 -10.06 -9.17
N CYS A 76 -3.99 -8.81 -9.64
CA CYS A 76 -2.87 -8.20 -10.38
C CYS A 76 -1.70 -7.69 -9.50
N GLY A 77 -1.62 -8.12 -8.23
CA GLY A 77 -0.49 -7.78 -7.35
C GLY A 77 -0.51 -6.38 -6.72
N LYS A 78 -1.65 -5.67 -6.70
CA LYS A 78 -1.77 -4.33 -6.08
C LYS A 78 -1.30 -4.30 -4.62
N THR A 79 -1.74 -5.28 -3.83
CA THR A 79 -1.35 -5.38 -2.41
C THR A 79 0.15 -5.56 -2.27
N THR A 80 0.76 -6.38 -3.13
CA THR A 80 2.22 -6.58 -3.18
C THR A 80 2.94 -5.28 -3.53
N PHE A 81 2.51 -4.60 -4.59
CA PHE A 81 3.06 -3.32 -5.01
C PHE A 81 2.97 -2.26 -3.89
N CYS A 82 1.78 -2.08 -3.30
CA CYS A 82 1.57 -1.12 -2.21
C CYS A 82 2.42 -1.46 -0.98
N SER A 83 2.62 -2.73 -0.66
CA SER A 83 3.44 -3.16 0.49
C SER A 83 4.91 -2.86 0.27
N VAL A 84 5.43 -3.10 -0.94
CA VAL A 84 6.81 -2.75 -1.30
C VAL A 84 7.00 -1.24 -1.29
N VAL A 85 6.10 -0.47 -1.92
CA VAL A 85 6.17 1.00 -1.93
C VAL A 85 6.12 1.55 -0.50
N ARG A 86 5.23 1.04 0.36
CA ARG A 86 5.19 1.40 1.78
C ARG A 86 6.55 1.18 2.46
N ARG A 87 7.19 0.03 2.23
CA ARG A 87 8.50 -0.27 2.81
C ARG A 87 9.56 0.72 2.33
N VAL A 88 9.59 1.01 1.03
CA VAL A 88 10.51 1.97 0.41
C VAL A 88 10.30 3.39 0.95
N LEU A 89 9.05 3.84 1.09
CA LEU A 89 8.72 5.15 1.66
C LEU A 89 9.19 5.27 3.12
N HIS A 90 8.95 4.24 3.93
CA HIS A 90 9.34 4.24 5.34
C HIS A 90 10.86 4.17 5.51
N LYS A 91 11.55 3.29 4.79
CA LYS A 91 13.00 3.06 4.98
C LYS A 91 13.88 4.04 4.19
N GLY A 92 13.39 4.51 3.05
CA GLY A 92 14.15 5.37 2.13
C GLY A 92 13.82 6.86 2.25
N PHE A 93 12.62 7.21 2.69
CA PHE A 93 12.14 8.60 2.73
C PHE A 93 11.60 9.03 4.11
N ASP A 94 11.68 8.16 5.11
CA ASP A 94 11.18 8.39 6.48
C ASP A 94 9.69 8.80 6.53
N LEU A 95 8.90 8.31 5.57
CA LEU A 95 7.47 8.60 5.47
C LEU A 95 6.63 7.46 6.06
N ASN A 96 5.72 7.84 6.96
CA ASN A 96 4.70 6.94 7.49
C ASN A 96 3.56 6.77 6.47
N CYS A 97 3.42 5.55 5.96
CA CYS A 97 2.39 5.18 4.99
C CYS A 97 1.49 4.08 5.56
N VAL A 98 0.17 4.22 5.39
CA VAL A 98 -0.82 3.19 5.71
C VAL A 98 -1.44 2.69 4.41
N VAL A 99 -1.53 1.37 4.25
CA VAL A 99 -2.18 0.74 3.09
C VAL A 99 -3.52 0.22 3.56
N LEU A 100 -4.58 0.64 2.88
CA LEU A 100 -5.97 0.20 3.14
C LEU A 100 -6.51 -0.48 1.89
N SER A 101 -7.07 -1.68 2.04
CA SER A 101 -7.84 -2.32 0.98
C SER A 101 -9.31 -1.89 1.08
N LEU A 102 -9.93 -1.60 -0.06
CA LEU A 102 -11.38 -1.35 -0.10
C LEU A 102 -12.17 -2.61 0.28
N ASP A 103 -11.70 -3.80 -0.11
CA ASP A 103 -12.33 -5.08 0.27
C ASP A 103 -12.39 -5.27 1.79
N ASP A 104 -11.35 -4.84 2.51
CA ASP A 104 -11.30 -4.91 3.99
C ASP A 104 -12.28 -3.92 4.63
N LEU A 105 -12.46 -2.75 4.02
CA LEU A 105 -13.45 -1.77 4.46
C LEU A 105 -14.88 -2.29 4.27
N TYR A 106 -15.16 -2.93 3.13
CA TYR A 106 -16.47 -3.52 2.85
C TYR A 106 -16.76 -4.74 3.72
N SER A 107 -15.78 -5.63 3.94
CA SER A 107 -15.92 -6.77 4.85
C SER A 107 -16.17 -6.32 6.29
N THR A 108 -15.40 -5.35 6.81
CA THR A 108 -15.61 -4.80 8.15
C THR A 108 -16.95 -4.08 8.31
N ARG A 109 -17.48 -3.47 7.24
CA ARG A 109 -18.82 -2.87 7.25
C ARG A 109 -19.90 -3.95 7.24
N TYR A 110 -19.76 -4.98 6.40
CA TYR A 110 -20.67 -6.11 6.33
C TYR A 110 -20.70 -6.90 7.64
N ASP A 111 -19.55 -7.21 8.23
CA ASP A 111 -19.44 -7.92 9.50
C ASP A 111 -20.01 -7.09 10.65
N ARG A 112 -19.77 -5.78 10.70
CA ARG A 112 -20.45 -4.89 11.68
C ARG A 112 -21.97 -4.92 11.54
N LEU A 113 -22.50 -4.92 10.32
CA LEU A 113 -23.95 -5.02 10.08
C LEU A 113 -24.49 -6.42 10.45
N LYS A 114 -23.70 -7.48 10.24
CA LYS A 114 -24.05 -8.86 10.59
C LYS A 114 -24.04 -9.08 12.11
N PHE A 115 -23.10 -8.48 12.83
CA PHE A 115 -23.10 -8.43 14.29
C PHE A 115 -24.29 -7.62 14.82
N ALA A 116 -24.55 -6.42 14.28
CA ALA A 116 -25.72 -5.62 14.67
C ALA A 116 -27.05 -6.39 14.48
N ASN A 117 -27.20 -7.17 13.40
CA ASN A 117 -28.37 -8.02 13.18
C ASN A 117 -28.42 -9.30 14.03
N LYS A 118 -27.30 -9.70 14.67
CA LYS A 118 -27.24 -10.84 15.60
C LYS A 118 -27.39 -10.43 17.07
N THR A 119 -27.19 -9.15 17.41
CA THR A 119 -27.14 -8.67 18.82
C THR A 119 -28.42 -7.95 19.28
N THR A 120 -29.55 -8.06 18.57
CA THR A 120 -30.83 -7.57 19.11
C THR A 120 -31.98 -8.54 18.89
N ASN A 121 -32.16 -9.43 19.86
CA ASN A 121 -33.48 -9.94 20.26
C ASN A 121 -33.57 -10.24 21.77
N MET A 122 -33.08 -9.34 22.64
CA MET A 122 -33.48 -9.28 24.05
C MET A 122 -33.35 -7.86 24.64
N PHE A 123 -34.26 -6.99 24.22
CA PHE A 123 -34.83 -5.95 25.09
C PHE A 123 -36.29 -6.34 25.39
N SER A 124 -36.50 -7.53 25.96
CA SER A 124 -37.84 -8.01 26.32
C SER A 124 -37.83 -8.80 27.62
N VAL A 125 -37.55 -8.12 28.73
CA VAL A 125 -38.39 -8.26 29.92
C VAL A 125 -38.53 -6.90 30.59
N ARG A 126 -39.78 -6.50 30.76
CA ARG A 126 -40.25 -5.25 31.37
C ARG A 126 -39.72 -5.08 32.79
N GLY A 127 -38.80 -4.16 33.00
CA GLY A 127 -38.62 -3.48 34.27
C GLY A 127 -39.14 -2.05 34.12
N VAL A 128 -40.41 -1.83 34.47
CA VAL A 128 -40.98 -0.46 34.58
C VAL A 128 -40.38 0.19 35.83
N PRO A 129 -39.75 1.38 35.75
CA PRO A 129 -39.36 2.13 36.93
C PRO A 129 -40.62 2.61 37.68
N ARG A 130 -40.75 2.24 38.96
CA ARG A 130 -41.71 2.86 39.89
C ARG A 130 -41.27 4.29 40.21
N HIS A 131 -42.17 5.27 40.05
CA HIS A 131 -42.34 6.55 40.75
C HIS A 131 -43.57 7.22 40.09
N SER A 132 -44.64 7.65 40.74
CA SER A 132 -44.99 7.96 42.13
C SER A 132 -46.49 7.73 42.35
#